data_AF-A0A7J3NRK0-F1
#
_entry.id   AF-A0A7J3NRK0-F1
#
_cell.length_a   1.000
_cell.length_b   1.000
_cell.length_c   1.000
_cell.angle_alpha   90.00
_cell.angle_beta   90.00
_cell.angle_gamma   90.00
#
_symmetry.space_group_name_H-M   'P 1'
#
loop_
_entity.id
_entity.type
_entity.pdbx_description
1 polymer ?
#
loop_
_entity_poly.entity_id
_entity_poly.type
_entity_poly.pdbx_seq_one_letter_code
_entity_poly.pdbx_strand_id
1 'polypeptide(L)'
;MKVSVSDLLRMKQNVIPGIARKFRISERQAENFLRIAIEEEARSRRLNVSRGEVSGDDDAVSDFVKEVERWSEREFDEEDFEILGYCRSINE
;
A
#
# COMPACT_ATOMS: atom_id res chain seq x y z
N MET A 1 -2.45 -0.52 19.10
CA MET A 1 -3.44 -1.05 18.14
C MET A 1 -2.75 -1.91 17.10
N LYS A 2 -3.49 -2.78 16.39
CA LYS A 2 -2.98 -3.56 15.25
C LYS A 2 -3.98 -3.58 14.11
N VAL A 3 -3.49 -3.58 12.87
CA VAL A 3 -4.30 -3.73 11.65
C VAL A 3 -3.59 -4.65 10.64
N SER A 4 -4.37 -5.48 9.94
CA SER A 4 -3.86 -6.36 8.89
C SER A 4 -3.70 -5.58 7.58
N VAL A 5 -2.55 -5.76 6.91
CA VAL A 5 -2.32 -5.23 5.57
C VAL A 5 -3.31 -5.82 4.57
N SER A 6 -3.72 -7.08 4.75
CA SER A 6 -4.73 -7.71 3.89
C SER A 6 -6.11 -7.07 4.01
N ASP A 7 -6.46 -6.57 5.20
CA ASP A 7 -7.74 -5.88 5.39
C ASP A 7 -7.71 -4.50 4.71
N LEU A 8 -6.60 -3.77 4.85
CA LEU A 8 -6.37 -2.50 4.16
C LEU A 8 -6.39 -2.65 2.63
N LEU A 9 -5.78 -3.72 2.10
CA LEU A 9 -5.88 -4.05 0.67
C LEU A 9 -7.31 -4.33 0.23
N ARG A 10 -8.08 -5.07 1.04
CA ARG A 10 -9.47 -5.40 0.73
C ARG A 10 -10.32 -4.13 0.64
N MET A 11 -10.07 -3.15 1.50
CA MET A 11 -10.73 -1.83 1.46
C MET A 11 -10.39 -1.03 0.20
N LYS A 12 -9.28 -1.34 -0.47
CA LYS A 12 -8.75 -0.61 -1.63
C LYS A 12 -8.90 -1.37 -2.95
N GLN A 13 -9.68 -2.45 -2.99
CA GLN A 13 -9.86 -3.25 -4.21
C GLN A 13 -10.34 -2.44 -5.42
N ASN A 14 -11.15 -1.40 -5.18
CA ASN A 14 -11.64 -0.51 -6.23
C ASN A 14 -10.54 0.33 -6.91
N VAL A 15 -9.39 0.54 -6.25
CA VAL A 15 -8.28 1.33 -6.76
C VAL A 15 -7.37 0.50 -7.67
N ILE A 16 -7.30 -0.82 -7.45
CA ILE A 16 -6.41 -1.75 -8.15
C ILE A 16 -6.52 -1.66 -9.68
N PRO A 17 -7.73 -1.67 -10.30
CA PRO A 17 -7.85 -1.55 -11.76
C PRO A 17 -7.40 -0.18 -12.30
N GLY A 18 -7.45 0.87 -11.47
CA GLY A 18 -6.93 2.20 -11.79
C GLY A 18 -5.42 2.20 -11.88
N ILE A 19 -4.76 1.68 -10.84
CA ILE A 19 -3.30 1.51 -10.77
C ILE A 19 -2.81 0.62 -11.93
N ALA A 20 -3.46 -0.53 -12.15
CA ALA A 20 -3.10 -1.47 -13.20
C ALA A 20 -3.10 -0.80 -14.60
N ARG A 21 -4.15 -0.04 -14.91
CA ARG A 21 -4.23 0.72 -16.18
C ARG A 21 -3.20 1.83 -16.27
N LYS A 22 -3.00 2.58 -15.18
CA LYS A 22 -2.07 3.72 -15.12
C LYS A 22 -0.64 3.28 -15.44
N PHE A 23 -0.18 2.22 -14.78
CA PHE A 23 1.19 1.74 -14.92
C PHE A 23 1.36 0.62 -15.95
N ARG A 24 0.28 0.25 -16.66
CA ARG A 24 0.27 -0.82 -17.69
C ARG A 24 0.77 -2.17 -17.14
N ILE A 25 0.33 -2.53 -15.95
CA ILE A 25 0.65 -3.78 -15.26
C ILE A 25 -0.61 -4.62 -15.05
N SER A 26 -0.45 -5.89 -14.66
CA SER A 26 -1.59 -6.73 -14.29
C SER A 26 -2.20 -6.30 -12.94
N GLU A 27 -3.47 -6.64 -12.69
CA GLU A 27 -4.12 -6.31 -11.41
C GLU A 27 -3.44 -6.99 -10.22
N ARG A 28 -2.88 -8.20 -10.41
CA ARG A 28 -2.06 -8.86 -9.38
C ARG A 28 -0.80 -8.06 -9.05
N GLN A 29 -0.14 -7.50 -10.06
CA GLN A 29 1.02 -6.63 -9.87
C GLN A 29 0.62 -5.33 -9.17
N ALA A 30 -0.52 -4.74 -9.52
CA ALA A 30 -1.07 -3.56 -8.85
C ALA A 30 -1.46 -3.84 -7.38
N GLU A 31 -2.03 -5.01 -7.07
CA GLU A 31 -2.30 -5.42 -5.69
C GLU A 31 -1.00 -5.56 -4.88
N ASN A 32 0.03 -6.20 -5.46
CA ASN A 32 1.34 -6.33 -4.83
C ASN A 32 2.01 -4.96 -4.62
N PHE A 33 1.94 -4.07 -5.61
CA PHE A 33 2.40 -2.69 -5.49
C PHE A 33 1.72 -1.99 -4.32
N LEU A 34 0.39 -2.06 -4.24
CA LEU A 34 -0.37 -1.43 -3.17
C LEU A 34 -0.02 -2.02 -1.80
N ARG A 35 0.25 -3.33 -1.72
CA ARG A 35 0.73 -3.98 -0.49
C ARG A 35 2.03 -3.35 -0.01
N ILE A 36 2.99 -3.20 -0.93
CA ILE A 36 4.29 -2.61 -0.64
C ILE A 36 4.12 -1.15 -0.22
N ALA A 37 3.28 -0.38 -0.92
CA ALA A 37 2.99 1.01 -0.57
C ALA A 37 2.43 1.15 0.86
N ILE A 38 1.48 0.30 1.25
CA ILE A 38 0.92 0.28 2.61
C ILE A 38 2.02 -0.01 3.65
N GLU A 39 2.89 -0.97 3.38
CA GLU A 39 3.99 -1.31 4.30
C GLU A 39 5.04 -0.19 4.41
N GLU A 40 5.42 0.42 3.29
CA GLU A 40 6.39 1.52 3.28
C GLU A 40 5.84 2.77 3.97
N GLU A 41 4.56 3.09 3.78
CA GLU A 41 3.93 4.21 4.49
C GLU A 41 3.85 3.95 6.00
N ALA A 42 3.60 2.71 6.43
CA ALA A 42 3.68 2.38 7.84
C ALA A 42 5.11 2.57 8.39
N ARG A 43 6.14 2.15 7.64
CA ARG A 43 7.56 2.31 8.01
C ARG A 43 7.97 3.80 8.06
N SER A 44 7.51 4.61 7.10
CA SER A 44 7.79 6.06 7.05
C SER A 44 7.29 6.77 8.31
N ARG A 45 6.14 6.31 8.85
CA ARG A 45 5.54 6.77 10.10
C ARG A 45 6.12 6.12 11.37
N ARG A 46 7.20 5.32 11.24
CA ARG A 46 7.83 4.58 12.35
C ARG A 46 6.89 3.59 13.05
N LEU A 47 5.86 3.08 12.35
CA LEU A 47 5.04 1.98 12.82
C LEU A 47 5.77 0.65 12.60
N ASN A 48 5.44 -0.34 13.43
CA ASN A 48 6.01 -1.68 13.33
C ASN A 48 5.25 -2.49 12.27
N VAL A 49 5.95 -2.91 11.22
CA VAL A 49 5.44 -3.81 10.18
C VAL A 49 6.04 -5.20 10.38
N SER A 50 5.21 -6.19 10.69
CA SER A 50 5.66 -7.57 10.90
C SER A 50 4.58 -8.57 10.51
N ARG A 51 4.95 -9.62 9.76
CA ARG A 51 4.06 -10.73 9.35
C ARG A 51 2.72 -10.27 8.73
N GLY A 52 2.74 -9.20 7.93
CA GLY A 52 1.53 -8.65 7.30
C GLY A 52 0.62 -7.84 8.23
N GLU A 53 1.10 -7.50 9.43
CA GLU A 53 0.42 -6.60 10.37
C GLU A 53 1.19 -5.29 10.51
N VAL A 54 0.46 -4.19 10.68
CA VAL A 54 0.96 -2.90 11.13
C VAL A 54 0.53 -2.67 12.58
N SER A 55 1.46 -2.25 13.42
CA SER A 55 1.21 -2.06 14.86
C SER A 55 1.97 -0.86 15.43
N GLY A 56 1.42 -0.26 16.49
CA GLY A 56 1.98 0.91 17.15
C GLY A 56 0.97 1.55 18.09
N ASP A 57 1.24 2.80 18.48
CA ASP A 57 0.33 3.62 19.27
C ASP A 57 -1.02 3.78 18.57
N ASP A 58 -2.11 3.79 19.35
CA ASP A 58 -3.47 3.75 18.82
C ASP A 58 -3.78 4.92 17.89
N ASP A 59 -3.37 6.13 18.25
CA ASP A 59 -3.56 7.32 17.43
C ASP A 59 -2.77 7.24 16.12
N ALA A 60 -1.52 6.79 16.19
CA ALA A 60 -0.65 6.69 15.01
C ALA A 60 -1.15 5.63 14.02
N VAL A 61 -1.61 4.48 14.52
CA VAL A 61 -2.22 3.44 13.67
C VAL A 61 -3.55 3.91 13.10
N SER A 62 -4.38 4.59 13.90
CA SER A 62 -5.67 5.12 13.43
C SER A 62 -5.50 6.16 12.32
N ASP A 63 -4.53 7.06 12.46
CA ASP A 63 -4.25 8.08 11.44
C ASP A 63 -3.60 7.48 10.20
N PHE A 64 -2.81 6.43 10.34
CA PHE A 64 -2.34 5.63 9.20
C PHE A 64 -3.49 4.96 8.45
N VAL A 65 -4.44 4.32 9.15
CA VAL A 65 -5.61 3.69 8.52
C VAL A 65 -6.43 4.72 7.74
N LYS A 66 -6.70 5.90 8.33
CA LYS A 66 -7.42 6.99 7.67
C LYS A 66 -6.70 7.51 6.42
N GLU A 67 -5.36 7.53 6.44
CA GLU A 67 -4.58 7.91 5.27
C GLU A 67 -4.78 6.90 4.14
N VAL A 68 -4.58 5.61 4.44
CA VAL A 68 -4.77 4.54 3.45
C VAL A 68 -6.20 4.55 2.91
N GLU A 69 -7.20 4.81 3.76
CA GLU A 69 -8.61 5.00 3.36
C GLU A 69 -8.84 6.13 2.35
N ARG A 70 -7.98 7.15 2.31
CA ARG A 70 -8.08 8.27 1.36
C ARG A 70 -7.38 8.03 0.04
N TRP A 71 -6.48 7.04 -0.02
CA TRP A 71 -5.75 6.76 -1.26
C TRP A 71 -6.66 6.46 -2.44
N SER A 72 -6.30 7.06 -3.57
CA SER A 72 -6.89 6.84 -4.89
C SER A 72 -5.79 6.53 -5.90
N GLU A 73 -6.15 6.14 -7.12
CA GLU A 73 -5.16 5.88 -8.17
C GLU A 73 -4.37 7.14 -8.61
N ARG A 74 -4.80 8.32 -8.16
CA ARG A 74 -4.13 9.60 -8.43
C ARG A 74 -2.94 9.85 -7.52
N GLU A 75 -2.93 9.25 -6.34
CA GLU A 75 -1.89 9.45 -5.32
C GLU A 75 -0.55 8.79 -5.67
N PHE A 76 -0.53 7.90 -6.66
CA PHE A 76 0.67 7.17 -7.06
C PHE A 76 1.17 7.68 -8.40
N ASP A 77 2.35 8.27 -8.49
CA ASP A 77 2.95 8.69 -9.76
C ASP A 77 3.96 7.66 -10.31
N GLU A 78 4.61 7.99 -11.42
CA GLU A 78 5.61 7.11 -12.03
C GLU A 78 6.86 6.97 -11.14
N GLU A 79 7.20 7.98 -10.33
CA GLU A 79 8.33 7.92 -9.41
C GLU A 79 8.02 6.97 -8.25
N ASP A 80 6.80 7.01 -7.68
CA ASP A 80 6.33 6.03 -6.69
C ASP A 80 6.37 4.61 -7.25
N PHE A 81 5.95 4.45 -8.51
CA PHE A 81 5.97 3.15 -9.18
C PHE A 81 7.39 2.64 -9.44
N GLU A 82 8.32 3.52 -9.83
CA GLU A 82 9.71 3.14 -10.01
C GLU A 82 10.39 2.82 -8.67
N ILE A 83 10.19 3.62 -7.63
CA ILE A 83 10.78 3.41 -6.31
C ILE A 83 10.28 2.08 -5.70
N LEU A 84 8.98 1.83 -5.75
CA LEU A 84 8.38 0.63 -5.16
C LEU A 84 8.47 -0.59 -6.09
N GLY A 85 8.47 -0.38 -7.40
CA GLY A 85 8.47 -1.43 -8.42
C GLY A 85 9.84 -1.97 -8.79
N TYR A 86 10.89 -1.13 -8.78
CA TYR A 86 12.27 -1.56 -9.02
C TYR A 86 12.87 -2.26 -7.79
N CYS A 87 12.39 -1.97 -6.57
CA CYS A 87 12.94 -2.52 -5.33
C CYS A 87 12.54 -3.97 -5.00
N ARG A 88 11.53 -4.57 -5.67
CA ARG A 88 11.04 -5.92 -5.28
C ARG A 88 10.60 -6.87 -6.41
N SER A 89 11.00 -6.65 -7.66
CA SER A 89 10.65 -7.57 -8.76
C SER A 89 9.13 -7.79 -8.86
N ILE A 90 8.37 -6.76 -9.26
CA ILE A 90 6.93 -6.89 -9.58
C ILE A 90 6.67 -7.93 -10.72
N ASN A 91 7.71 -8.56 -11.29
CA ASN A 91 7.64 -9.52 -12.39
C ASN A 91 7.48 -11.01 -11.99
N GLU A 92 7.25 -11.36 -10.71
CA GLU A 92 6.94 -12.75 -10.27
C GLU A 92 5.48 -13.02 -9.84
#